data_AF-A0A9V1FSG6-F1
#
_entry.id   AF-A0A9V1FSG6-F1
#
_cell.length_a   1.000
_cell.length_b   1.000
_cell.length_c   1.000
_cell.angle_alpha   90.00
_cell.angle_beta   90.00
_cell.angle_gamma   90.00
#
_symmetry.space_group_name_H-M   'P 1'
#
loop_
_entity.id
_entity.type
_entity.pdbx_description
1 polymer ?
#
loop_
_entity_poly.entity_id
_entity_poly.type
_entity_poly.pdbx_seq_one_letter_code
_entity_poly.pdbx_strand_id
1 'polypeptide(L)'
;MAKSAEVKLAIFGRAGVGKSALVVRFLTKRFIWEYDPTLESTYRHQANIDDEVVTMEILDTAGQEDTIQREGHMRWGEGFVLVYDITDRGSFEEVLPLKNILDEVKKPKNVTLILVGNKADLDHSRQVSTEEGEKLATELACAFYECSACTGEGNITEIFYELCREVRRRRMVQGKTRRRSSTTHVKQAINKMLTKISS
;
A
#
# COMPACT_ATOMS: atom_id res chain seq x y z
N MET A 1 -0.20 -4.69 27.71
CA MET A 1 0.27 -5.18 26.40
C MET A 1 0.39 -3.99 25.47
N ALA A 2 1.54 -3.77 24.83
CA ALA A 2 1.65 -2.76 23.78
C ALA A 2 0.67 -3.14 22.67
N LYS A 3 -0.19 -2.20 22.26
CA LYS A 3 -1.17 -2.40 21.20
C LYS A 3 -0.41 -2.85 19.94
N SER A 4 -0.60 -4.09 19.49
CA SER A 4 -0.06 -4.54 18.18
C SER A 4 -0.56 -3.54 17.14
N ALA A 5 0.37 -2.87 16.47
CA ALA A 5 0.05 -1.73 15.62
C ALA A 5 -0.55 -2.25 14.32
N GLU A 6 -1.89 -2.24 14.23
CA GLU A 6 -2.65 -2.59 13.03
C GLU A 6 -2.13 -1.77 11.84
N VAL A 7 -1.89 -2.43 10.69
CA VAL A 7 -1.42 -1.81 9.45
C VAL A 7 -2.57 -1.78 8.46
N LYS A 8 -2.91 -0.59 7.95
CA LYS A 8 -4.01 -0.42 6.99
C LYS A 8 -3.49 -0.43 5.55
N LEU A 9 -3.92 -1.41 4.77
CA LEU A 9 -3.56 -1.59 3.38
C LEU A 9 -4.77 -1.37 2.49
N ALA A 10 -4.63 -0.60 1.42
CA ALA A 10 -5.69 -0.43 0.42
C ALA A 10 -5.20 -0.87 -0.97
N ILE A 11 -6.04 -1.61 -1.68
CA ILE A 11 -5.73 -2.15 -3.00
C ILE A 11 -6.48 -1.36 -4.05
N PHE A 12 -5.78 -0.71 -4.97
CA PHE A 12 -6.36 0.10 -6.04
C PHE A 12 -5.95 -0.40 -7.41
N GLY A 13 -6.76 -0.05 -8.41
CA GLY A 13 -6.58 -0.46 -9.81
C GLY A 13 -7.92 -0.57 -10.51
N ARG A 14 -7.89 -0.57 -11.83
CA ARG A 14 -9.09 -0.66 -12.69
C ARG A 14 -9.96 -1.87 -12.30
N ALA A 15 -11.26 -1.80 -12.56
CA ALA A 15 -12.13 -2.97 -12.45
C ALA A 15 -11.60 -4.13 -13.31
N GLY A 16 -11.67 -5.36 -12.80
CA GLY A 16 -11.26 -6.56 -13.55
C GLY A 16 -9.76 -6.91 -13.54
N VAL A 17 -8.88 -6.07 -12.97
CA VAL A 17 -7.43 -6.36 -12.89
C VAL A 17 -7.08 -7.49 -11.90
N GLY A 18 -8.01 -7.86 -11.03
CA GLY A 18 -7.85 -8.96 -10.06
C GLY A 18 -7.45 -8.56 -8.64
N LYS A 19 -7.84 -7.35 -8.19
CA LYS A 19 -7.65 -6.88 -6.81
C LYS A 19 -8.18 -7.87 -5.76
N SER A 20 -9.45 -8.22 -5.87
CA SER A 20 -10.11 -9.19 -4.99
C SER A 20 -9.48 -10.57 -5.07
N ALA A 21 -9.12 -11.01 -6.27
CA ALA A 21 -8.43 -12.29 -6.47
C ALA A 21 -7.08 -12.33 -5.75
N LEU A 22 -6.29 -11.25 -5.79
CA LEU A 22 -5.03 -11.15 -5.05
C LEU A 22 -5.25 -11.18 -3.54
N VAL A 23 -6.24 -10.44 -3.04
CA VAL A 23 -6.59 -10.40 -1.61
C VAL A 23 -7.03 -11.79 -1.13
N VAL A 24 -7.95 -12.44 -1.85
CA VAL A 24 -8.40 -13.80 -1.53
C VAL A 24 -7.26 -14.81 -1.61
N ARG A 25 -6.39 -14.70 -2.63
CA ARG A 25 -5.23 -15.60 -2.76
C ARG A 25 -4.25 -15.41 -1.61
N PHE A 26 -4.02 -14.18 -1.19
CA PHE A 26 -3.21 -13.87 -0.02
C PHE A 26 -3.78 -14.51 1.25
N LEU A 27 -5.08 -14.30 1.52
CA LEU A 27 -5.76 -14.70 2.75
C LEU A 27 -5.99 -16.21 2.85
N THR A 28 -6.43 -16.83 1.75
CA THR A 28 -6.93 -18.21 1.74
C THR A 28 -6.00 -19.21 1.07
N LYS A 29 -4.95 -18.71 0.39
CA LYS A 29 -4.05 -19.51 -0.48
C LYS A 29 -4.78 -20.22 -1.63
N ARG A 30 -6.02 -19.83 -1.92
CA ARG A 30 -6.86 -20.36 -2.99
C ARG A 30 -7.22 -19.26 -3.98
N PHE A 31 -7.59 -19.68 -5.18
CA PHE A 31 -8.20 -18.82 -6.17
C PHE A 31 -9.68 -19.17 -6.33
N ILE A 32 -10.54 -18.15 -6.33
CA ILE A 32 -11.98 -18.30 -6.51
C ILE A 32 -12.34 -17.53 -7.78
N TRP A 33 -12.97 -18.23 -8.74
CA TRP A 33 -13.29 -17.69 -10.06
C TRP A 33 -14.42 -16.66 -10.03
N GLU A 34 -15.41 -16.89 -9.16
CA GLU A 34 -16.56 -16.03 -9.01
C GLU A 34 -16.31 -15.03 -7.89
N TYR A 35 -16.22 -13.77 -8.27
CA TYR A 35 -16.21 -12.66 -7.33
C TYR A 35 -17.12 -11.56 -7.87
N ASP A 36 -17.90 -10.95 -6.98
CA ASP A 36 -18.77 -9.85 -7.36
C ASP A 36 -17.92 -8.59 -7.57
N PRO A 37 -17.83 -8.05 -8.81
CA PRO A 37 -16.98 -6.92 -9.13
C PRO A 37 -17.45 -5.60 -8.50
N THR A 38 -18.64 -5.58 -7.88
CA THR A 38 -19.23 -4.39 -7.24
C THR A 38 -19.00 -4.36 -5.73
N LEU A 39 -18.54 -5.45 -5.13
CA LEU A 39 -18.38 -5.55 -3.68
C LEU A 39 -17.00 -5.06 -3.23
N GLU A 40 -17.02 -3.92 -2.54
CA GLU A 40 -15.93 -3.50 -1.67
C GLU A 40 -15.95 -4.31 -0.37
N SER A 41 -14.77 -4.68 0.15
CA SER A 41 -14.68 -5.45 1.40
C SER A 41 -13.42 -5.14 2.18
N THR A 42 -13.56 -5.09 3.51
CA THR A 42 -12.44 -4.93 4.43
C THR A 42 -12.17 -6.24 5.16
N TYR A 43 -10.93 -6.73 5.03
CA TYR A 43 -10.47 -7.97 5.62
C TYR A 43 -9.50 -7.70 6.75
N ARG A 44 -9.60 -8.46 7.84
CA ARG A 44 -8.61 -8.46 8.92
C ARG A 44 -7.81 -9.75 8.89
N HIS A 45 -6.48 -9.64 8.87
CA HIS A 45 -5.57 -10.79 8.84
C HIS A 45 -4.42 -10.60 9.83
N GLN A 46 -4.07 -11.66 10.56
CA GLN A 46 -2.89 -11.69 11.41
C GLN A 46 -1.85 -12.62 10.83
N ALA A 47 -0.62 -12.15 10.74
CA ALA A 47 0.52 -12.92 10.28
C ALA A 47 1.75 -12.66 11.15
N ASN A 48 2.64 -13.64 11.21
CA ASN A 48 3.97 -13.45 11.78
C ASN A 48 4.90 -12.91 10.69
N ILE A 49 5.38 -11.67 10.84
CA ILE A 49 6.27 -10.99 9.90
C ILE A 49 7.51 -10.55 10.68
N ASP A 50 8.65 -11.17 10.35
CA ASP A 50 9.95 -10.96 11.01
C ASP A 50 9.88 -11.16 12.54
N ASP A 51 9.32 -12.30 12.96
CA ASP A 51 9.11 -12.70 14.36
C ASP A 51 8.17 -11.81 15.19
N GLU A 52 7.46 -10.88 14.54
CA GLU A 52 6.40 -10.08 15.15
C GLU A 52 5.02 -10.41 14.57
N VAL A 53 4.04 -10.61 15.45
CA VAL A 53 2.64 -10.73 15.05
C VAL A 53 2.09 -9.37 14.64
N VAL A 54 1.83 -9.23 13.34
CA VAL A 54 1.27 -8.02 12.73
C VAL A 54 -0.20 -8.26 12.38
N THR A 55 -1.07 -7.34 12.77
CA THR A 55 -2.46 -7.30 12.28
C THR A 55 -2.54 -6.37 11.07
N MET A 56 -3.09 -6.87 9.97
CA MET A 56 -3.38 -6.12 8.75
C MET A 56 -4.88 -5.92 8.62
N GLU A 57 -5.29 -4.71 8.25
CA GLU A 57 -6.63 -4.38 7.78
C GLU A 57 -6.51 -4.05 6.30
N ILE A 58 -7.10 -4.88 5.43
CA ILE A 58 -6.93 -4.85 3.98
C ILE A 58 -8.25 -4.45 3.35
N LEU A 59 -8.28 -3.27 2.74
CA LEU A 59 -9.40 -2.78 1.94
C LEU A 59 -9.23 -3.23 0.48
N ASP A 60 -10.10 -4.14 0.07
CA ASP A 60 -10.31 -4.53 -1.33
C ASP A 60 -11.35 -3.60 -1.95
N THR A 61 -10.93 -2.75 -2.88
CA THR A 61 -11.82 -1.79 -3.54
C THR A 61 -12.42 -2.41 -4.82
N ALA A 62 -13.56 -1.91 -5.28
CA ALA A 62 -14.19 -2.38 -6.51
C ALA A 62 -13.41 -1.94 -7.79
N GLY A 63 -12.79 -0.76 -7.77
CA GLY A 63 -12.15 -0.11 -8.91
C GLY A 63 -13.11 0.70 -9.79
N GLN A 64 -14.25 1.11 -9.21
CA GLN A 64 -15.30 1.93 -9.81
C GLN A 64 -15.80 3.00 -8.82
N GLU A 65 -15.02 3.31 -7.77
CA GLU A 65 -15.45 4.23 -6.72
C GLU A 65 -15.60 5.65 -7.27
N ASP A 66 -16.58 6.38 -6.74
CA ASP A 66 -16.62 7.82 -6.97
C ASP A 66 -15.42 8.53 -6.33
N THR A 67 -15.17 9.77 -6.75
CA THR A 67 -14.01 10.54 -6.30
C THR A 67 -13.97 10.71 -4.78
N ILE A 68 -15.10 10.91 -4.12
CA ILE A 68 -15.18 11.18 -2.68
C ILE A 68 -14.83 9.92 -1.90
N GLN A 69 -15.43 8.79 -2.27
CA GLN A 69 -15.17 7.48 -1.67
C GLN A 69 -13.71 7.08 -1.86
N ARG A 70 -13.20 7.21 -3.09
CA ARG A 70 -11.80 6.89 -3.41
C ARG A 70 -10.83 7.70 -2.56
N GLU A 71 -11.01 9.01 -2.44
CA GLU A 71 -10.15 9.83 -1.60
C GLU A 71 -10.29 9.50 -0.10
N GLY A 72 -11.50 9.12 0.36
CA GLY A 72 -11.73 8.63 1.72
C GLY A 72 -10.89 7.40 2.03
N HIS A 73 -10.87 6.43 1.12
CA HIS A 73 -10.05 5.22 1.20
C HIS A 73 -8.56 5.52 1.16
N MET A 74 -8.16 6.43 0.28
CA MET A 74 -6.79 6.92 0.23
C MET A 74 -6.40 7.57 1.56
N ARG A 75 -7.27 8.37 2.21
CA ARG A 75 -6.98 8.93 3.54
C ARG A 75 -6.85 7.85 4.61
N TRP A 76 -7.71 6.83 4.58
CA TRP A 76 -7.72 5.71 5.52
C TRP A 76 -6.47 4.81 5.43
N GLY A 77 -6.01 4.49 4.21
CA GLY A 77 -4.89 3.55 3.99
C GLY A 77 -3.52 4.09 4.41
N GLU A 78 -2.60 3.21 4.78
CA GLU A 78 -1.21 3.57 5.13
C GLU A 78 -0.18 3.00 4.16
N GLY A 79 -0.49 1.83 3.59
CA GLY A 79 0.21 1.24 2.46
C GLY A 79 -0.77 0.98 1.32
N PHE A 80 -0.30 1.09 0.08
CA PHE A 80 -1.11 0.92 -1.11
C PHE A 80 -0.54 -0.14 -2.03
N VAL A 81 -1.39 -1.00 -2.57
CA VAL A 81 -1.02 -1.87 -3.69
C VAL A 81 -1.73 -1.31 -4.91
N LEU A 82 -0.97 -0.88 -5.92
CA LEU A 82 -1.50 -0.47 -7.21
C LEU A 82 -1.40 -1.65 -8.16
N VAL A 83 -2.55 -2.13 -8.64
CA VAL A 83 -2.66 -3.33 -9.47
C VAL A 83 -3.05 -2.95 -10.89
N TYR A 84 -2.33 -3.48 -11.86
CA TYR A 84 -2.74 -3.49 -13.25
C TYR A 84 -2.74 -4.93 -13.79
N ASP A 85 -3.38 -5.12 -14.94
CA ASP A 85 -3.41 -6.39 -15.67
C ASP A 85 -2.40 -6.30 -16.83
N ILE A 86 -1.46 -7.25 -16.90
CA ILE A 86 -0.45 -7.24 -17.97
C ILE A 86 -1.05 -7.39 -19.37
N THR A 87 -2.30 -7.84 -19.48
CA THR A 87 -3.06 -8.04 -20.71
C THR A 87 -3.98 -6.85 -21.06
N ASP A 88 -4.04 -5.81 -20.21
CA ASP A 88 -4.83 -4.59 -20.45
C ASP A 88 -3.97 -3.34 -20.24
N ARG A 89 -3.47 -2.78 -21.36
CA ARG A 89 -2.66 -1.55 -21.32
C ARG A 89 -3.38 -0.36 -20.69
N GLY A 90 -4.71 -0.25 -20.84
CA GLY A 90 -5.47 0.83 -20.23
C GLY A 90 -5.39 0.79 -18.70
N SER A 91 -5.38 -0.40 -18.10
CA SER A 91 -5.22 -0.56 -16.65
C SER A 91 -3.83 -0.10 -16.14
N PHE A 92 -2.79 -0.24 -16.96
CA PHE A 92 -1.44 0.22 -16.64
C PHE A 92 -1.33 1.75 -16.72
N GLU A 93 -1.93 2.35 -17.75
CA GLU A 93 -1.95 3.80 -17.94
C GLU A 93 -2.72 4.54 -16.82
N GLU A 94 -3.66 3.88 -16.15
CA GLU A 94 -4.39 4.43 -14.99
C GLU A 94 -3.56 4.50 -13.70
N VAL A 95 -2.42 3.81 -13.61
CA VAL A 95 -1.59 3.75 -12.38
C VAL A 95 -1.01 5.11 -12.02
N LEU A 96 -0.43 5.83 -12.98
CA LEU A 96 0.22 7.12 -12.74
C LEU A 96 -0.80 8.20 -12.28
N PRO A 97 -1.97 8.36 -12.93
CA PRO A 97 -3.05 9.20 -12.41
C PRO A 97 -3.47 8.85 -10.98
N LEU A 98 -3.61 7.56 -10.65
CA LEU A 98 -3.96 7.12 -9.28
C LEU A 98 -2.87 7.52 -8.27
N LYS A 99 -1.60 7.36 -8.63
CA LYS A 99 -0.47 7.77 -7.79
C LYS A 99 -0.46 9.28 -7.54
N ASN A 100 -0.73 10.09 -8.56
CA ASN A 100 -0.79 11.55 -8.40
C ASN A 100 -1.85 11.97 -7.37
N ILE A 101 -3.05 11.37 -7.43
CA ILE A 101 -4.11 11.63 -6.45
C ILE A 101 -3.67 11.18 -5.05
N LEU A 102 -3.05 9.98 -4.94
CA LEU A 102 -2.50 9.49 -3.68
C LEU A 102 -1.50 10.47 -3.06
N ASP A 103 -0.59 11.02 -3.86
CA ASP A 103 0.39 12.00 -3.38
C ASP A 103 -0.29 13.26 -2.84
N GLU A 104 -1.26 13.81 -3.58
CA GLU A 104 -2.03 14.97 -3.13
C GLU A 104 -2.76 14.70 -1.81
N VAL A 105 -3.43 13.56 -1.70
CA VAL A 105 -4.16 13.15 -0.49
C VAL A 105 -3.24 12.90 0.70
N LYS A 106 -2.00 12.44 0.47
CA LYS A 106 -1.04 12.06 1.53
C LYS A 106 -0.07 13.16 1.93
N LYS A 107 -0.01 14.28 1.21
CA LYS A 107 0.81 15.44 1.59
C LYS A 107 0.62 15.81 3.07
N PRO A 108 1.71 16.14 3.80
CA PRO A 108 3.10 16.24 3.36
C PRO A 108 3.90 14.90 3.46
N LYS A 109 3.23 13.76 3.66
CA LYS A 109 3.90 12.46 3.81
C LYS A 109 4.12 11.80 2.45
N ASN A 110 5.24 11.12 2.28
CA ASN A 110 5.45 10.25 1.14
C ASN A 110 4.52 9.03 1.21
N VAL A 111 3.91 8.70 0.08
CA VAL A 111 3.08 7.50 -0.12
C VAL A 111 3.95 6.25 -0.02
N THR A 112 3.44 5.24 0.67
CA THR A 112 4.04 3.89 0.75
C THR A 112 3.26 3.00 -0.18
N LEU A 113 3.87 2.49 -1.25
CA LEU A 113 3.15 1.63 -2.18
C LEU A 113 4.03 0.55 -2.81
N ILE A 114 3.36 -0.43 -3.42
CA ILE A 114 3.95 -1.44 -4.30
C ILE A 114 3.13 -1.47 -5.60
N LEU A 115 3.82 -1.55 -6.74
CA LEU A 115 3.20 -1.77 -8.05
C LEU A 115 3.14 -3.26 -8.35
N VAL A 116 1.99 -3.73 -8.81
CA VAL A 116 1.75 -5.15 -9.12
C VAL A 116 1.16 -5.30 -10.52
N GLY A 117 1.89 -5.98 -11.41
CA GLY A 117 1.38 -6.50 -12.68
C GLY A 117 0.77 -7.89 -12.46
N ASN A 118 -0.55 -7.99 -12.46
CA ASN A 118 -1.26 -9.25 -12.25
C ASN A 118 -1.53 -9.97 -13.58
N LYS A 119 -1.95 -11.24 -13.48
CA LYS A 119 -2.26 -12.15 -14.59
C LYS A 119 -1.05 -12.54 -15.43
N ALA A 120 0.12 -12.67 -14.78
CA ALA A 120 1.36 -13.11 -15.41
C ALA A 120 1.26 -14.48 -16.10
N ASP A 121 0.28 -15.30 -15.73
CA ASP A 121 -0.04 -16.58 -16.39
C ASP A 121 -0.55 -16.42 -17.83
N LEU A 122 -1.01 -15.22 -18.21
CA LEU A 122 -1.55 -14.90 -19.54
C LEU A 122 -0.51 -14.26 -20.47
N ASP A 123 0.75 -14.70 -20.38
CA ASP A 123 1.89 -14.12 -21.10
C ASP A 123 1.70 -14.06 -22.62
N HIS A 124 1.02 -15.05 -23.20
CA HIS A 124 0.67 -15.10 -24.63
C HIS A 124 -0.23 -13.93 -25.09
N SER A 125 -0.88 -13.23 -24.16
CA SER A 125 -1.76 -12.08 -24.41
C SER A 125 -1.23 -10.78 -23.78
N ARG A 126 0.05 -10.78 -23.37
CA ARG A 126 0.71 -9.63 -22.74
C ARG A 126 0.69 -8.41 -23.64
N GLN A 127 0.24 -7.28 -23.09
CA GLN A 127 0.28 -5.96 -23.72
C GLN A 127 1.27 -5.01 -23.05
N VAL A 128 1.66 -5.30 -21.80
CA VAL A 128 2.62 -4.51 -21.01
C VAL A 128 3.82 -5.38 -20.70
N SER A 129 4.99 -4.97 -21.17
CA SER A 129 6.24 -5.68 -20.88
C SER A 129 6.65 -5.52 -19.41
N THR A 130 7.38 -6.51 -18.88
CA THR A 130 7.97 -6.44 -17.54
C THR A 130 8.86 -5.20 -17.39
N GLU A 131 9.61 -4.84 -18.44
CA GLU A 131 10.47 -3.65 -18.47
C GLU A 131 9.67 -2.34 -18.31
N GLU A 132 8.47 -2.24 -18.88
CA GLU A 132 7.60 -1.07 -18.68
C GLU A 132 7.13 -0.98 -17.22
N GLY A 133 6.77 -2.11 -16.61
CA GLY A 133 6.42 -2.18 -15.20
C GLY A 133 7.56 -1.74 -14.27
N GLU A 134 8.78 -2.22 -14.53
CA GLU A 134 9.98 -1.84 -13.79
C GLU A 134 10.32 -0.34 -13.94
N LYS A 135 10.21 0.19 -15.16
CA LYS A 135 10.41 1.62 -15.43
C LYS A 135 9.40 2.48 -14.68
N LEU A 136 8.12 2.12 -14.74
CA LEU A 136 7.09 2.85 -14.01
C LEU A 136 7.34 2.76 -12.50
N ALA A 137 7.65 1.59 -11.95
CA ALA A 137 7.93 1.45 -10.53
C ALA A 137 9.12 2.30 -10.06
N THR A 138 10.15 2.44 -10.91
CA THR A 138 11.28 3.33 -10.68
C THR A 138 10.82 4.79 -10.61
N GLU A 139 9.98 5.23 -11.54
CA GLU A 139 9.40 6.58 -11.54
C GLU A 139 8.54 6.83 -10.28
N LEU A 140 7.76 5.83 -9.86
CA LEU A 140 6.92 5.91 -8.66
C LEU A 140 7.70 5.75 -7.34
N ALA A 141 9.00 5.44 -7.42
CA ALA A 141 9.87 5.12 -6.29
C ALA A 141 9.30 4.01 -5.38
N CYS A 142 8.89 2.90 -5.98
CA CYS A 142 8.25 1.77 -5.31
C CYS A 142 8.82 0.41 -5.77
N ALA A 143 8.52 -0.65 -5.01
CA ALA A 143 8.81 -2.01 -5.44
C ALA A 143 7.84 -2.47 -6.52
N PHE A 144 8.30 -3.39 -7.38
CA PHE A 144 7.53 -3.97 -8.47
C PHE A 144 7.48 -5.49 -8.36
N TYR A 145 6.32 -6.07 -8.66
CA TYR A 145 6.12 -7.51 -8.78
C TYR A 145 5.21 -7.81 -9.96
N GLU A 146 5.54 -8.85 -10.72
CA GLU A 146 4.55 -9.56 -11.54
C GLU A 146 4.08 -10.82 -10.82
N CYS A 147 2.79 -11.09 -10.87
CA CYS A 147 2.20 -12.25 -10.21
C CYS A 147 0.96 -12.76 -10.94
N SER A 148 0.50 -13.93 -10.52
CA SER A 148 -0.79 -14.47 -10.94
C SER A 148 -1.59 -14.89 -9.72
N ALA A 149 -2.71 -14.22 -9.46
CA ALA A 149 -3.65 -14.68 -8.45
C ALA A 149 -4.20 -16.09 -8.73
N CYS A 150 -4.31 -16.45 -10.03
CA CYS A 150 -4.81 -17.73 -10.50
C CYS A 150 -3.85 -18.87 -10.15
N THR A 151 -2.60 -18.80 -10.61
CA THR A 151 -1.60 -19.86 -10.38
C THR A 151 -0.98 -19.76 -8.98
N GLY A 152 -0.86 -18.53 -8.44
CA GLY A 152 -0.16 -18.20 -7.20
C GLY A 152 1.31 -17.86 -7.38
N GLU A 153 1.80 -17.79 -8.62
CA GLU A 153 3.17 -17.38 -8.94
C GLU A 153 3.41 -15.90 -8.58
N GLY A 154 4.68 -15.55 -8.39
CA GLY A 154 5.09 -14.18 -8.03
C GLY A 154 5.08 -13.87 -6.52
N ASN A 155 4.98 -14.90 -5.65
CA ASN A 155 5.05 -14.77 -4.19
C ASN A 155 4.12 -13.71 -3.60
N ILE A 156 2.82 -13.82 -3.88
CA ILE A 156 1.78 -12.85 -3.44
C ILE A 156 1.85 -12.58 -1.93
N THR A 157 2.17 -13.57 -1.10
CA THR A 157 2.34 -13.36 0.36
C THR A 157 3.41 -12.32 0.68
N GLU A 158 4.52 -12.35 -0.05
CA GLU A 158 5.65 -11.46 0.15
C GLU A 158 5.32 -10.02 -0.22
N ILE A 159 4.47 -9.80 -1.24
CA ILE A 159 3.99 -8.46 -1.63
C ILE A 159 3.34 -7.75 -0.42
N PHE A 160 2.41 -8.45 0.26
CA PHE A 160 1.72 -7.87 1.43
C PHE A 160 2.65 -7.72 2.64
N TYR A 161 3.57 -8.66 2.84
CA TYR A 161 4.52 -8.61 3.95
C TYR A 161 5.53 -7.47 3.78
N GLU A 162 6.08 -7.29 2.58
CA GLU A 162 7.01 -6.21 2.29
C GLU A 162 6.35 -4.84 2.44
N LEU A 163 5.12 -4.69 1.96
CA LEU A 163 4.35 -3.46 2.17
C LEU A 163 4.16 -3.17 3.67
N CYS A 164 3.89 -4.21 4.46
CA CYS A 164 3.77 -4.10 5.91
C CYS A 164 5.09 -3.68 6.58
N ARG A 165 6.23 -4.24 6.16
CA ARG A 165 7.56 -3.81 6.62
C ARG A 165 7.81 -2.34 6.30
N GLU A 166 7.49 -1.91 5.08
CA GLU A 166 7.64 -0.51 4.65
C GLU A 166 6.80 0.46 5.50
N VAL A 167 5.52 0.15 5.71
CA VAL A 167 4.64 0.98 6.55
C VAL A 167 5.17 1.07 7.99
N ARG A 168 5.54 -0.06 8.59
CA ARG A 168 6.08 -0.12 9.97
C ARG A 168 7.37 0.68 10.09
N ARG A 169 8.29 0.54 9.13
CA ARG A 169 9.57 1.27 9.11
C ARG A 169 9.35 2.78 9.03
N ARG A 170 8.43 3.26 8.17
CA ARG A 170 8.11 4.70 8.08
C ARG A 170 7.46 5.25 9.34
N ARG A 171 6.58 4.48 10.01
CA ARG A 171 6.02 4.84 11.32
C ARG A 171 7.12 5.05 12.36
N MET A 172 8.11 4.16 12.42
CA MET A 172 9.24 4.28 13.36
C MET A 172 10.08 5.53 13.12
N VAL A 173 10.38 5.86 11.86
CA VAL A 173 11.15 7.06 11.50
C VAL A 173 10.39 8.34 11.91
N GLN A 174 9.09 8.43 11.59
CA GLN A 174 8.26 9.58 11.96
C GLN A 174 8.13 9.75 13.49
N GLY A 175 8.00 8.64 14.23
CA GLY A 175 7.95 8.65 15.69
C GLY A 175 9.24 9.19 16.34
N LYS A 176 10.41 8.81 15.80
CA LYS A 176 11.71 9.30 16.28
C LYS A 176 11.90 10.80 16.00
N THR A 177 11.50 11.29 14.82
CA THR A 177 11.58 12.72 14.47
C THR A 177 10.69 13.58 15.36
N ARG A 178 9.45 13.15 15.66
CA ARG A 178 8.55 13.87 16.58
C ARG A 178 9.14 13.97 17.99
N ARG A 179 9.71 12.88 18.54
CA ARG A 179 10.36 12.89 19.87
C ARG A 179 11.59 13.80 19.92
N ARG A 180 12.41 13.84 18.86
CA ARG A 180 13.55 14.77 18.77
C ARG A 180 13.09 16.22 18.75
N SER A 181 12.11 16.56 17.90
CA SER A 181 11.55 17.91 17.82
C SER A 181 10.97 18.36 19.16
N SER A 182 10.16 17.54 19.82
CA SER A 182 9.58 17.90 21.13
C SER A 182 10.65 18.14 22.21
N THR A 183 11.72 17.34 22.22
CA THR A 183 12.81 17.50 23.20
C THR A 183 13.59 18.81 22.96
N THR A 184 13.81 19.19 21.70
CA THR A 184 14.47 20.46 21.35
C THR A 184 13.65 21.67 21.79
N HIS A 185 12.33 21.67 21.55
CA HIS A 185 11.44 22.76 21.96
C HIS A 185 11.39 22.91 23.49
N VAL A 186 11.36 21.81 24.24
CA VAL A 186 11.40 21.83 25.71
C VAL A 186 12.73 22.40 26.21
N LYS A 187 13.87 21.97 25.67
CA LYS A 187 15.19 22.51 26.04
C LYS A 187 15.29 24.02 25.77
N GLN A 188 14.76 24.47 24.63
CA GLN A 188 14.78 25.88 24.25
C GLN A 188 13.88 26.73 25.16
N ALA A 189 12.71 26.21 25.55
CA ALA A 189 11.81 26.86 26.50
C ALA A 189 12.44 26.98 27.90
N ILE A 190 13.07 25.91 28.40
CA ILE A 190 13.75 25.90 29.71
C ILE A 190 14.91 26.92 29.72
N ASN A 191 15.77 26.93 28.70
CA ASN A 191 16.86 27.91 28.61
C ASN A 191 16.35 29.35 28.64
N LYS A 192 15.26 29.63 27.92
CA LYS A 192 14.66 30.97 27.86
C LYS A 192 14.05 31.40 29.20
N MET A 193 13.60 30.44 30.01
CA MET A 193 13.06 30.67 31.35
C MET A 193 14.20 30.95 32.35
N LEU A 194 15.29 30.18 32.30
CA LEU A 194 16.47 30.38 33.14
C LEU A 194 17.14 31.72 32.90
N THR A 195 17.26 32.16 31.63
CA THR A 195 17.84 33.47 31.30
C THR A 195 17.01 34.66 31.80
N LYS A 196 15.71 34.47 32.07
CA LYS A 196 14.83 35.53 32.62
C LYS A 196 14.87 35.62 34.15
N ILE A 197 15.39 34.60 34.83
CA ILE A 197 15.48 34.57 36.30
C ILE A 197 16.85 35.12 36.77
N SER A 198 17.87 35.07 35.91
CA SER A 198 19.21 35.62 36.17
C SER A 198 19.39 37.09 35.76
N SER A 199 18.31 37.78 35.39
CA SER A 199 18.27 39.21 35.01
C SER A 199 17.27 39.94 35.88
#